data_AF-A0A8S1A950-F1
#
_entry.id   AF-A0A8S1A950-F1
#
_cell.length_a   1.000
_cell.length_b   1.000
_cell.length_c   1.000
_cell.angle_alpha   90.00
_cell.angle_beta   90.00
_cell.angle_gamma   90.00
#
_symmetry.space_group_name_H-M   'P 1'
#
loop_
_entity.id
_entity.type
_entity.pdbx_description
1 polymer ?
#
loop_
_entity_poly.entity_id
_entity_poly.type
_entity_poly.pdbx_seq_one_letter_code
_entity_poly.pdbx_strand_id
1 'polypeptide(L)'
;MDANWTVFPHVGLRSPNLTNTTVNLQGGFEIDLEDTNWILTSSFIIFTMQTGFGMLESGCVSIKNEANIMMKNMADISLGGLTYWIFGYGMSFGEGTYSNPFIGVGDFLVDPPVGDALMGPVFASFLFQLSFATTATTIVSGAMAERCDFRAYCLFSLLNTIVYCVPAGWVWSSHGFLNKLGAVDIAGSGPVHLVGGASAFASAVMLGPRLGRYAKGTDPLPMGNPVNAVMGTFVLWWGWLAFNSGSTYGVSGAKWQYAARAAVMTMMGSFGGGCFGLLFTLVKNKGKAVVMDLINSVLGSLVSITAGCFLYRAWESLLIGFIGGAIASGSSVLFDRMHVDDPVGASAVHGACGLWGVIVVGLFADNPIPMETTSGRSGLFKGGGWYLLGVQSLTGLCLMTWGLMVTMALLWIIDKILPIRMDPYTELMGADITEHRIRHGQAKQKKGIFKIFTNKAFVTDNSQPSASTFKNGGFLNKRPSNTDNALHQTLDSMVHDLNGTNFKKGRLNIAAIQVVAEGFKGRRYKDLSPAELKELGEVNASQDKFRYRFHEEDYKNDIDRSAADNIRWLD
;
A
#
# COMPACT_ATOMS: atom_id res chain seq x y z
N MET A 1 -50.43 27.46 29.15
CA MET A 1 -50.31 26.70 27.91
C MET A 1 -49.30 27.41 27.02
N ASP A 2 -47.99 27.18 27.12
CA ASP A 2 -47.23 26.26 27.99
C ASP A 2 -45.84 26.82 28.39
N ALA A 3 -45.13 26.10 29.27
CA ALA A 3 -43.86 26.37 29.98
C ALA A 3 -42.70 27.00 29.14
N ASN A 4 -41.84 27.90 29.67
CA ASN A 4 -40.82 27.79 30.75
C ASN A 4 -39.71 26.74 30.43
N TRP A 5 -38.39 26.95 30.56
CA TRP A 5 -37.49 28.02 31.11
C TRP A 5 -36.26 28.21 30.15
N THR A 6 -35.10 28.86 30.38
CA THR A 6 -34.39 29.60 31.48
C THR A 6 -33.71 30.89 30.93
N VAL A 7 -33.56 32.02 31.64
CA VAL A 7 -32.65 32.47 32.74
C VAL A 7 -31.14 32.62 32.41
N PHE A 8 -30.62 33.84 32.72
CA PHE A 8 -29.24 34.38 32.69
C PHE A 8 -28.72 34.98 31.35
N PRO A 9 -27.86 36.04 31.40
CA PRO A 9 -28.20 37.27 30.68
C PRO A 9 -27.34 37.61 29.47
N HIS A 10 -27.95 38.32 28.50
CA HIS A 10 -27.22 39.03 27.47
C HIS A 10 -26.43 40.21 28.06
N VAL A 11 -25.10 40.21 27.87
CA VAL A 11 -24.27 41.43 27.90
C VAL A 11 -23.78 41.68 26.48
N GLY A 12 -24.57 42.42 25.69
CA GLY A 12 -24.14 42.89 24.38
C GLY A 12 -23.35 44.18 24.50
N LEU A 13 -22.17 44.24 23.89
CA LEU A 13 -21.47 45.49 23.60
C LEU A 13 -21.44 45.70 22.08
N ARG A 14 -21.87 46.88 21.63
CA ARG A 14 -21.89 47.26 20.21
C ARG A 14 -20.57 47.95 19.83
N SER A 15 -20.07 47.56 18.65
CA SER A 15 -19.52 48.38 17.54
C SER A 15 -19.35 49.91 17.74
N PRO A 16 -18.36 50.61 17.13
CA PRO A 16 -17.47 50.16 16.04
C PRO A 16 -15.96 50.44 16.22
N ASN A 17 -15.10 49.68 15.53
CA ASN A 17 -13.97 50.20 14.72
C ASN A 17 -13.21 49.07 13.99
N LEU A 18 -13.13 49.11 12.66
CA LEU A 18 -12.12 48.35 11.92
C LEU A 18 -10.83 49.19 11.84
N THR A 19 -9.94 49.05 12.82
CA THR A 19 -8.50 49.34 12.71
C THR A 19 -7.77 48.87 13.96
N ASN A 20 -6.58 48.28 13.78
CA ASN A 20 -5.58 48.00 14.81
C ASN A 20 -6.10 47.41 16.14
N THR A 21 -6.74 46.25 16.07
CA THR A 21 -6.77 45.30 17.20
C THR A 21 -6.03 44.03 16.80
N THR A 22 -4.77 43.92 17.20
CA THR A 22 -4.07 42.65 17.31
C THR A 22 -4.75 41.85 18.43
N VAL A 23 -5.77 41.07 18.08
CA VAL A 23 -6.35 40.09 18.99
C VAL A 23 -5.24 39.08 19.28
N ASN A 24 -4.75 39.09 20.52
CA ASN A 24 -3.73 38.16 20.99
C ASN A 24 -4.40 36.80 21.22
N LEU A 25 -4.71 36.12 20.12
CA LEU A 25 -5.21 34.75 20.07
C LEU A 25 -4.15 33.82 20.66
N GLN A 26 -4.57 32.66 21.15
CA GLN A 26 -3.68 31.72 21.84
C GLN A 26 -2.46 31.39 20.97
N GLY A 27 -1.26 31.46 21.58
CA GLY A 27 0.05 31.44 20.92
C GLY A 27 0.47 30.12 20.25
N GLY A 28 -0.48 29.35 19.73
CA GLY A 28 -0.25 28.22 18.82
C GLY A 28 -0.68 28.50 17.37
N PHE A 29 -1.59 29.45 17.12
CA PHE A 29 -2.18 29.65 15.78
C PHE A 29 -2.40 31.13 15.39
N GLU A 30 -1.31 31.84 15.04
CA GLU A 30 -1.41 32.96 14.09
C GLU A 30 -1.55 32.41 12.66
N ILE A 31 -2.78 31.99 12.33
CA ILE A 31 -3.24 31.65 10.97
C ILE A 31 -4.19 32.77 10.53
N ASP A 32 -3.83 33.50 9.49
CA ASP A 32 -4.71 34.50 8.87
C ASP A 32 -5.56 33.93 7.71
N LEU A 33 -6.24 34.80 6.97
CA LEU A 33 -7.09 34.42 5.85
C LEU A 33 -6.27 33.89 4.64
N GLU A 34 -5.07 34.43 4.41
CA GLU A 34 -4.19 33.98 3.32
C GLU A 34 -3.61 32.61 3.63
N ASP A 35 -3.20 32.40 4.89
CA ASP A 35 -2.74 31.12 5.42
C ASP A 35 -3.84 30.06 5.38
N THR A 36 -5.06 30.40 5.84
CA THR A 36 -6.22 29.50 5.80
C THR A 36 -6.50 29.03 4.36
N ASN A 37 -6.45 29.95 3.40
CA ASN A 37 -6.66 29.64 1.98
C ASN A 37 -5.53 28.74 1.40
N TRP A 38 -4.27 29.01 1.76
CA TRP A 38 -3.13 28.18 1.36
C TRP A 38 -3.21 26.77 1.94
N ILE A 39 -3.55 26.64 3.22
CA ILE A 39 -3.70 25.36 3.92
C ILE A 39 -4.85 24.54 3.31
N LEU A 40 -6.03 25.14 3.08
CA LEU A 40 -7.16 24.46 2.42
C LEU A 40 -6.83 24.02 1.00
N THR A 41 -6.27 24.92 0.18
CA THR A 41 -5.89 24.61 -1.21
C THR A 41 -4.85 23.49 -1.27
N SER A 42 -3.85 23.53 -0.38
CA SER A 42 -2.85 22.46 -0.25
C SER A 42 -3.51 21.14 0.16
N SER A 43 -4.43 21.15 1.12
CA SER A 43 -5.17 19.97 1.58
C SER A 43 -5.90 19.29 0.43
N PHE A 44 -6.63 20.04 -0.39
CA PHE A 44 -7.35 19.47 -1.56
C PHE A 44 -6.40 18.80 -2.55
N ILE A 45 -5.22 19.39 -2.80
CA ILE A 45 -4.21 18.80 -3.67
C ILE A 45 -3.61 17.54 -3.05
N ILE A 46 -3.33 17.53 -1.74
CA ILE A 46 -2.81 16.36 -1.02
C ILE A 46 -3.82 15.21 -1.02
N PHE A 47 -5.13 15.47 -0.89
CA PHE A 47 -6.14 14.41 -1.04
C PHE A 47 -6.12 13.73 -2.42
N THR A 48 -5.63 14.38 -3.48
CA THR A 48 -5.42 13.70 -4.77
C THR A 48 -4.33 12.61 -4.70
N MET A 49 -3.42 12.66 -3.72
CA MET A 49 -2.43 11.61 -3.50
C MET A 49 -3.06 10.25 -3.21
N GLN A 50 -4.26 10.17 -2.62
CA GLN A 50 -4.96 8.90 -2.41
C GLN A 50 -5.39 8.25 -3.73
N THR A 51 -5.76 9.05 -4.74
CA THR A 51 -5.93 8.57 -6.12
C THR A 51 -4.58 8.10 -6.69
N GLY A 52 -3.50 8.82 -6.37
CA GLY A 52 -2.13 8.45 -6.73
C GLY A 52 -1.66 7.11 -6.16
N PHE A 53 -1.88 6.86 -4.86
CA PHE A 53 -1.61 5.57 -4.21
C PHE A 53 -2.46 4.46 -4.82
N GLY A 54 -3.78 4.64 -4.91
CA GLY A 54 -4.66 3.62 -5.49
C GLY A 54 -4.25 3.23 -6.91
N MET A 55 -3.89 4.20 -7.76
CA MET A 55 -3.39 3.94 -9.11
C MET A 55 -1.99 3.32 -9.15
N LEU A 56 -1.09 3.76 -8.25
CA LEU A 56 0.25 3.18 -8.08
C LEU A 56 0.15 1.69 -7.72
N GLU A 57 -0.48 1.42 -6.58
CA GLU A 57 -0.58 0.10 -5.96
C GLU A 57 -1.36 -0.88 -6.85
N SER A 58 -2.48 -0.46 -7.44
CA SER A 58 -3.25 -1.31 -8.37
C SER A 58 -2.45 -1.63 -9.64
N GLY A 59 -1.63 -0.69 -10.12
CA GLY A 59 -0.71 -0.95 -11.23
C GLY A 59 0.38 -1.98 -10.91
N CYS A 60 0.82 -2.07 -9.65
CA CYS A 60 1.85 -2.99 -9.18
C CYS A 60 1.37 -4.44 -8.93
N VAL A 61 0.11 -4.63 -8.50
CA VAL A 61 -0.46 -5.97 -8.25
C VAL A 61 -0.86 -6.69 -9.53
N SER A 62 -1.22 -7.98 -9.44
CA SER A 62 -1.81 -8.70 -10.56
C SER A 62 -3.29 -8.32 -10.77
N ILE A 63 -3.74 -8.33 -12.02
CA ILE A 63 -5.06 -7.84 -12.49
C ILE A 63 -6.24 -8.31 -11.61
N LYS A 64 -6.19 -9.56 -11.11
CA LYS A 64 -7.20 -10.18 -10.23
C LYS A 64 -7.37 -9.54 -8.84
N ASN A 65 -6.56 -8.52 -8.52
CA ASN A 65 -6.51 -7.81 -7.26
C ASN A 65 -6.57 -6.28 -7.44
N GLU A 66 -6.72 -5.76 -8.67
CA GLU A 66 -6.70 -4.33 -8.96
C GLU A 66 -7.84 -3.58 -8.24
N ALA A 67 -9.05 -4.14 -8.22
CA ALA A 67 -10.18 -3.52 -7.55
C ALA A 67 -10.06 -3.62 -6.02
N ASN A 68 -9.48 -4.69 -5.48
CA ASN A 68 -9.24 -4.86 -4.05
C ASN A 68 -8.38 -3.74 -3.47
N ILE A 69 -7.35 -3.32 -4.21
CA ILE A 69 -6.47 -2.20 -3.81
C ILE A 69 -7.22 -0.87 -3.81
N MET A 70 -8.02 -0.59 -4.84
CA MET A 70 -8.86 0.61 -4.86
C MET A 70 -9.85 0.62 -3.69
N MET A 71 -10.44 -0.52 -3.35
CA MET A 71 -11.35 -0.66 -2.20
C MET A 71 -10.62 -0.45 -0.85
N LYS A 72 -9.35 -0.85 -0.72
CA LYS A 72 -8.52 -0.58 0.47
C LYS A 72 -8.20 0.91 0.62
N ASN A 73 -7.81 1.57 -0.46
CA ASN A 73 -7.60 3.02 -0.50
C ASN A 73 -8.88 3.80 -0.13
N MET A 74 -10.06 3.35 -0.60
CA MET A 74 -11.34 3.93 -0.18
C MET A 74 -11.67 3.68 1.30
N ALA A 75 -11.29 2.52 1.85
CA ALA A 75 -11.45 2.22 3.27
C ALA A 75 -10.60 3.14 4.15
N ASP A 76 -9.38 3.49 3.75
CA ASP A 76 -8.48 4.37 4.52
C ASP A 76 -9.01 5.80 4.67
N ILE A 77 -9.56 6.37 3.60
CA ILE A 77 -10.24 7.67 3.67
C ILE A 77 -11.49 7.56 4.55
N SER A 78 -12.28 6.49 4.41
CA SER A 78 -13.60 6.36 5.03
C SER A 78 -13.57 5.97 6.52
N LEU A 79 -12.63 5.11 6.92
CA LEU A 79 -12.53 4.53 8.26
C LEU A 79 -11.41 5.19 9.06
N GLY A 80 -10.19 5.25 8.50
CA GLY A 80 -9.06 5.95 9.10
C GLY A 80 -9.33 7.45 9.23
N GLY A 81 -9.93 8.07 8.20
CA GLY A 81 -10.36 9.47 8.27
C GLY A 81 -11.46 9.73 9.29
N LEU A 82 -12.42 8.82 9.44
CA LEU A 82 -13.47 8.90 10.46
C LEU A 82 -12.89 8.81 11.87
N THR A 83 -11.97 7.87 12.15
CA THR A 83 -11.35 7.79 13.48
C THR A 83 -10.36 8.91 13.74
N TYR A 84 -9.75 9.49 12.69
CA TYR A 84 -8.97 10.71 12.82
C TYR A 84 -9.83 11.90 13.28
N TRP A 85 -11.07 12.04 12.77
CA TRP A 85 -12.03 13.03 13.27
C TRP A 85 -12.51 12.73 14.70
N ILE A 86 -12.86 11.47 15.00
CA ILE A 86 -13.38 11.09 16.33
C ILE A 86 -12.35 11.32 17.43
N PHE A 87 -11.10 10.85 17.24
CA PHE A 87 -10.07 10.93 18.28
C PHE A 87 -8.66 11.29 17.78
N GLY A 88 -8.30 10.97 16.54
CA GLY A 88 -6.91 11.09 16.07
C GLY A 88 -6.33 12.50 16.06
N TYR A 89 -7.12 13.50 15.63
CA TYR A 89 -6.71 14.91 15.69
C TYR A 89 -6.41 15.34 17.12
N GLY A 90 -7.31 15.04 18.07
CA GLY A 90 -7.13 15.32 19.48
C GLY A 90 -5.96 14.60 20.14
N MET A 91 -5.70 13.32 19.78
CA MET A 91 -4.51 12.59 20.25
C MET A 91 -3.19 13.18 19.72
N SER A 92 -3.22 13.78 18.53
CA SER A 92 -2.07 14.42 17.90
C SER A 92 -1.83 15.81 18.50
N PHE A 93 -2.86 16.66 18.48
CA PHE A 93 -2.73 18.12 18.65
C PHE A 93 -3.52 18.71 19.82
N GLY A 94 -4.35 17.93 20.51
CA GLY A 94 -5.24 18.47 21.54
C GLY A 94 -4.51 19.06 22.75
N GLU A 95 -4.95 20.21 23.25
CA GLU A 95 -4.26 20.99 24.30
C GLU A 95 -4.99 20.97 25.66
N GLY A 96 -5.92 20.03 25.87
CA GLY A 96 -6.68 19.90 27.12
C GLY A 96 -5.86 19.44 28.33
N THR A 97 -6.48 19.47 29.52
CA THR A 97 -5.81 19.33 30.83
C THR A 97 -5.06 18.01 31.06
N TYR A 98 -5.33 16.97 30.26
CA TYR A 98 -4.66 15.66 30.36
C TYR A 98 -3.59 15.42 29.28
N SER A 99 -3.38 16.39 28.38
CA SER A 99 -2.28 16.37 27.41
C SER A 99 -0.92 16.30 28.12
N ASN A 100 -0.03 15.48 27.59
CA ASN A 100 1.29 15.22 28.15
C ASN A 100 2.30 14.98 27.01
N PRO A 101 3.62 14.95 27.26
CA PRO A 101 4.62 14.94 26.19
C PRO A 101 4.59 13.75 25.22
N PHE A 102 3.76 12.73 25.48
CA PHE A 102 3.59 11.56 24.62
C PHE A 102 2.24 11.51 23.89
N ILE A 103 1.21 12.28 24.29
CA ILE A 103 -0.13 12.23 23.70
C ILE A 103 -0.98 13.45 24.10
N GLY A 104 -1.72 14.00 23.13
CA GLY A 104 -2.72 15.06 23.35
C GLY A 104 -4.05 14.50 23.86
N VAL A 105 -4.78 15.29 24.65
CA VAL A 105 -6.12 14.96 25.17
C VAL A 105 -6.98 16.22 25.19
N GLY A 106 -7.58 16.52 24.04
CA GLY A 106 -8.49 17.64 23.79
C GLY A 106 -9.04 17.54 22.38
N ASP A 107 -9.89 18.48 21.97
CA ASP A 107 -10.13 18.78 20.53
C ASP A 107 -10.59 17.57 19.68
N PHE A 108 -11.30 16.66 20.32
CA PHE A 108 -11.97 15.50 19.73
C PHE A 108 -13.27 15.92 19.01
N LEU A 109 -13.67 15.19 17.96
CA LEU A 109 -14.91 15.45 17.20
C LEU A 109 -14.99 16.90 16.69
N VAL A 110 -13.95 17.36 15.98
CA VAL A 110 -13.78 18.75 15.53
C VAL A 110 -15.03 19.28 14.81
N ASP A 111 -15.73 20.21 15.46
CA ASP A 111 -16.98 20.83 14.99
C ASP A 111 -17.15 22.26 15.57
N PRO A 112 -16.29 23.24 15.22
CA PRO A 112 -16.45 24.63 15.63
C PRO A 112 -17.75 25.23 15.06
N PRO A 113 -18.59 25.88 15.89
CA PRO A 113 -19.93 26.28 15.49
C PRO A 113 -19.97 27.45 14.51
N VAL A 114 -21.04 27.55 13.73
CA VAL A 114 -21.28 28.66 12.79
C VAL A 114 -21.31 29.99 13.54
N GLY A 115 -20.32 30.85 13.25
CA GLY A 115 -20.14 32.15 13.92
C GLY A 115 -18.95 32.19 14.88
N ASP A 116 -18.27 31.07 15.13
CA ASP A 116 -16.96 31.06 15.78
C ASP A 116 -15.91 31.77 14.91
N ALA A 117 -15.11 32.65 15.52
CA ALA A 117 -14.06 33.40 14.83
C ALA A 117 -12.92 32.51 14.34
N LEU A 118 -12.70 31.34 14.97
CA LEU A 118 -11.66 30.37 14.63
C LEU A 118 -12.15 29.24 13.72
N MET A 119 -13.44 29.23 13.33
CA MET A 119 -14.06 28.18 12.50
C MET A 119 -13.26 27.88 11.22
N GLY A 120 -12.76 28.92 10.53
CA GLY A 120 -11.95 28.79 9.33
C GLY A 120 -10.59 28.13 9.59
N PRO A 121 -9.71 28.74 10.41
CA PRO A 121 -8.45 28.15 10.82
C PRO A 121 -8.56 26.72 11.37
N VAL A 122 -9.52 26.43 12.25
CA VAL A 122 -9.69 25.10 12.85
C VAL A 122 -10.06 24.04 11.81
N PHE A 123 -11.05 24.29 10.95
CA PHE A 123 -11.39 23.32 9.90
C PHE A 123 -10.27 23.17 8.85
N ALA A 124 -9.53 24.23 8.54
CA ALA A 124 -8.37 24.16 7.64
C ALA A 124 -7.22 23.32 8.24
N SER A 125 -6.88 23.57 9.50
CA SER A 125 -5.87 22.83 10.25
C SER A 125 -6.22 21.35 10.38
N PHE A 126 -7.48 21.04 10.69
CA PHE A 126 -8.00 19.67 10.72
C PHE A 126 -7.92 18.98 9.35
N LEU A 127 -8.41 19.63 8.28
CA LEU A 127 -8.45 19.05 6.94
C LEU A 127 -7.04 18.76 6.41
N PHE A 128 -6.08 19.64 6.68
CA PHE A 128 -4.68 19.45 6.35
C PHE A 128 -4.11 18.22 7.05
N GLN A 129 -4.22 18.15 8.38
CA GLN A 129 -3.67 17.04 9.15
C GLN A 129 -4.37 15.69 8.87
N LEU A 130 -5.67 15.71 8.54
CA LEU A 130 -6.44 14.55 8.06
C LEU A 130 -5.87 13.98 6.74
N SER A 131 -5.43 14.84 5.82
CA SER A 131 -4.84 14.40 4.55
C SER A 131 -3.49 13.68 4.73
N PHE A 132 -2.72 14.06 5.76
CA PHE A 132 -1.47 13.39 6.16
C PHE A 132 -1.76 12.07 6.88
N ALA A 133 -2.78 12.04 7.77
CA ALA A 133 -3.19 10.85 8.51
C ALA A 133 -3.70 9.72 7.61
N THR A 134 -4.52 10.06 6.61
CA THR A 134 -5.03 9.11 5.61
C THR A 134 -3.90 8.61 4.70
N THR A 135 -3.00 9.50 4.26
CA THR A 135 -1.77 9.15 3.52
C THR A 135 -0.89 8.17 4.30
N ALA A 136 -0.63 8.42 5.59
CA ALA A 136 0.19 7.56 6.45
C ALA A 136 -0.39 6.15 6.63
N THR A 137 -1.73 6.03 6.58
CA THR A 137 -2.43 4.74 6.64
C THR A 137 -2.33 4.01 5.31
N THR A 138 -2.58 4.70 4.19
CA THR A 138 -2.55 4.10 2.86
C THR A 138 -1.16 3.62 2.43
N ILE A 139 -0.06 4.20 2.93
CA ILE A 139 1.30 3.64 2.72
C ILE A 139 1.41 2.14 3.10
N VAL A 140 0.58 1.65 4.02
CA VAL A 140 0.57 0.25 4.46
C VAL A 140 -0.20 -0.67 3.49
N SER A 141 -1.20 -0.15 2.74
CA SER A 141 -2.03 -0.88 1.77
C SER A 141 -1.18 -1.68 0.77
N GLY A 142 -0.27 -1.00 0.07
CA GLY A 142 0.57 -1.58 -0.97
C GLY A 142 1.48 -2.71 -0.46
N ALA A 143 1.99 -2.59 0.77
CA ALA A 143 2.76 -3.66 1.41
C ALA A 143 1.89 -4.87 1.82
N MET A 144 0.61 -4.65 2.14
CA MET A 144 -0.38 -5.69 2.47
C MET A 144 -1.10 -6.31 1.26
N ALA A 145 -0.78 -5.85 0.05
CA ALA A 145 -1.47 -6.21 -1.19
C ALA A 145 -1.55 -7.72 -1.48
N GLU A 146 -2.57 -8.09 -2.26
CA GLU A 146 -2.88 -9.43 -2.80
C GLU A 146 -3.16 -10.58 -1.81
N ARG A 147 -2.82 -10.44 -0.52
CA ARG A 147 -2.95 -11.53 0.48
C ARG A 147 -3.60 -11.14 1.81
N CYS A 148 -3.74 -9.85 2.13
CA CYS A 148 -4.45 -9.41 3.32
C CYS A 148 -5.97 -9.43 3.10
N ASP A 149 -6.71 -10.11 3.99
CA ASP A 149 -8.18 -10.15 4.01
C ASP A 149 -8.76 -8.73 4.15
N PHE A 150 -9.76 -8.39 3.32
CA PHE A 150 -10.30 -7.03 3.26
C PHE A 150 -11.07 -6.63 4.53
N ARG A 151 -11.65 -7.57 5.29
CA ARG A 151 -12.34 -7.29 6.55
C ARG A 151 -11.34 -7.02 7.67
N ALA A 152 -10.28 -7.83 7.73
CA ALA A 152 -9.14 -7.57 8.61
C ALA A 152 -8.46 -6.24 8.26
N TYR A 153 -8.33 -5.92 6.96
CA TYR A 153 -7.84 -4.61 6.52
C TYR A 153 -8.75 -3.46 6.94
N CYS A 154 -10.08 -3.58 6.85
CA CYS A 154 -10.99 -2.55 7.35
C CYS A 154 -10.86 -2.31 8.87
N LEU A 155 -10.64 -3.37 9.67
CA LEU A 155 -10.34 -3.20 11.10
C LEU A 155 -8.97 -2.55 11.34
N PHE A 156 -7.95 -2.91 10.55
CA PHE A 156 -6.64 -2.27 10.60
C PHE A 156 -6.75 -0.77 10.26
N SER A 157 -7.37 -0.45 9.13
CA SER A 157 -7.61 0.90 8.63
C SER A 157 -8.33 1.81 9.65
N LEU A 158 -9.36 1.27 10.33
CA LEU A 158 -10.07 1.95 11.42
C LEU A 158 -9.17 2.28 12.62
N LEU A 159 -8.25 1.38 12.98
CA LEU A 159 -7.45 1.45 14.21
C LEU A 159 -6.04 2.04 14.00
N ASN A 160 -5.50 2.02 12.78
CA ASN A 160 -4.15 2.47 12.43
C ASN A 160 -3.92 3.97 12.72
N THR A 161 -5.00 4.75 12.82
CA THR A 161 -5.02 6.11 13.37
C THR A 161 -4.17 6.23 14.65
N ILE A 162 -4.18 5.24 15.55
CA ILE A 162 -3.36 5.24 16.77
C ILE A 162 -1.85 5.19 16.46
N VAL A 163 -1.45 4.45 15.42
CA VAL A 163 -0.06 4.30 14.99
C VAL A 163 0.50 5.64 14.46
N TYR A 164 -0.32 6.41 13.73
CA TYR A 164 0.08 7.72 13.18
C TYR A 164 0.04 8.87 14.20
N CYS A 165 -1.07 9.02 14.93
CA CYS A 165 -1.37 10.25 15.67
C CYS A 165 -0.39 10.54 16.80
N VAL A 166 0.11 9.49 17.45
CA VAL A 166 1.02 9.62 18.59
C VAL A 166 2.40 10.15 18.15
N PRO A 167 3.09 9.57 17.14
CA PRO A 167 4.28 10.18 16.53
C PRO A 167 4.07 11.56 15.92
N ALA A 168 2.92 11.83 15.29
CA ALA A 168 2.58 13.15 14.78
C ALA A 168 2.56 14.20 15.92
N GLY A 169 1.90 13.87 17.04
CA GLY A 169 1.92 14.70 18.24
C GLY A 169 3.32 14.90 18.84
N TRP A 170 4.15 13.85 18.88
CA TRP A 170 5.52 13.95 19.42
C TRP A 170 6.40 14.98 18.70
N VAL A 171 6.27 15.08 17.38
CA VAL A 171 7.14 15.89 16.50
C VAL A 171 6.54 17.27 16.20
N TRP A 172 5.22 17.37 16.02
CA TRP A 172 4.58 18.60 15.54
C TRP A 172 3.76 19.37 16.58
N SER A 173 3.29 18.75 17.66
CA SER A 173 2.50 19.47 18.65
C SER A 173 3.37 20.17 19.70
N SER A 174 2.87 21.30 20.20
CA SER A 174 3.39 22.09 21.33
C SER A 174 3.65 21.25 22.59
N HIS A 175 2.91 20.14 22.79
CA HIS A 175 3.10 19.25 23.93
C HIS A 175 4.27 18.27 23.73
N GLY A 176 4.61 17.91 22.49
CA GLY A 176 5.41 16.75 22.13
C GLY A 176 6.86 16.75 22.61
N PHE A 177 7.34 15.60 23.08
CA PHE A 177 8.70 15.51 23.64
C PHE A 177 9.82 15.68 22.59
N LEU A 178 9.62 15.23 21.34
CA LEU A 178 10.62 15.40 20.27
C LEU A 178 10.62 16.86 19.79
N ASN A 179 9.44 17.47 19.64
CA ASN A 179 9.28 18.90 19.36
C ASN A 179 10.07 19.76 20.37
N LYS A 180 9.87 19.52 21.67
CA LYS A 180 10.57 20.20 22.78
C LYS A 180 12.09 19.98 22.82
N LEU A 181 12.58 18.85 22.30
CA LEU A 181 14.02 18.62 22.12
C LEU A 181 14.59 19.39 20.93
N GLY A 182 13.75 19.95 20.06
CA GLY A 182 14.14 20.62 18.81
C GLY A 182 14.26 19.65 17.63
N ALA A 183 13.40 18.63 17.57
CA ALA A 183 13.25 17.81 16.36
C ALA A 183 12.61 18.64 15.24
N VAL A 184 13.11 18.46 14.02
CA VAL A 184 12.72 19.24 12.85
C VAL A 184 12.28 18.29 11.75
N ASP A 185 10.99 18.32 11.44
CA ASP A 185 10.40 17.61 10.31
C ASP A 185 9.25 18.46 9.78
N ILE A 186 9.43 19.10 8.63
CA ILE A 186 8.46 20.07 8.10
C ILE A 186 7.19 19.36 7.59
N ALA A 187 7.35 18.34 6.74
CA ALA A 187 6.24 17.72 6.02
C ALA A 187 6.10 16.19 6.26
N GLY A 188 6.93 15.57 7.10
CA GLY A 188 6.69 14.21 7.59
C GLY A 188 7.52 13.08 6.97
N SER A 189 8.83 13.27 6.72
CA SER A 189 9.71 12.11 6.46
C SER A 189 9.67 11.11 7.62
N GLY A 190 9.43 11.60 8.84
CA GLY A 190 9.19 10.87 10.06
C GLY A 190 7.71 10.45 10.23
N PRO A 191 6.83 11.30 10.78
CA PRO A 191 5.47 10.89 11.19
C PRO A 191 4.58 10.28 10.11
N VAL A 192 4.75 10.64 8.83
CA VAL A 192 4.02 10.01 7.72
C VAL A 192 4.84 8.86 7.13
N HIS A 193 6.03 9.15 6.60
CA HIS A 193 6.74 8.18 5.77
C HIS A 193 7.51 7.13 6.58
N LEU A 194 8.33 7.50 7.56
CA LEU A 194 9.04 6.52 8.38
C LEU A 194 8.08 5.66 9.21
N VAL A 195 7.05 6.26 9.79
CA VAL A 195 6.03 5.50 10.56
C VAL A 195 5.24 4.60 9.61
N GLY A 196 4.65 5.13 8.53
CA GLY A 196 3.89 4.32 7.56
C GLY A 196 4.74 3.23 6.90
N GLY A 197 6.00 3.50 6.60
CA GLY A 197 6.96 2.55 6.02
C GLY A 197 7.47 1.49 7.01
N ALA A 198 7.62 1.84 8.30
CA ALA A 198 7.86 0.88 9.37
C ALA A 198 6.64 -0.04 9.58
N SER A 199 5.43 0.53 9.53
CA SER A 199 4.18 -0.22 9.56
C SER A 199 4.02 -1.14 8.35
N ALA A 200 4.37 -0.66 7.15
CA ALA A 200 4.43 -1.45 5.92
C ALA A 200 5.38 -2.66 6.05
N PHE A 201 6.58 -2.45 6.60
CA PHE A 201 7.54 -3.53 6.84
C PHE A 201 7.03 -4.56 7.85
N ALA A 202 6.49 -4.10 8.99
CA ALA A 202 5.87 -4.96 10.00
C ALA A 202 4.72 -5.80 9.40
N SER A 203 3.86 -5.18 8.60
CA SER A 203 2.73 -5.84 7.93
C SER A 203 3.19 -6.87 6.90
N ALA A 204 4.21 -6.56 6.10
CA ALA A 204 4.79 -7.47 5.13
C ALA A 204 5.45 -8.69 5.80
N VAL A 205 6.13 -8.49 6.92
CA VAL A 205 6.72 -9.57 7.75
C VAL A 205 5.63 -10.46 8.37
N MET A 206 4.56 -9.88 8.92
CA MET A 206 3.50 -10.65 9.59
C MET A 206 2.60 -11.43 8.62
N LEU A 207 2.26 -10.85 7.47
CA LEU A 207 1.55 -11.58 6.41
C LEU A 207 2.45 -12.64 5.75
N GLY A 208 3.75 -12.36 5.65
CA GLY A 208 4.71 -13.15 4.89
C GLY A 208 4.53 -13.06 3.37
N PRO A 209 5.35 -13.82 2.60
CA PRO A 209 5.36 -13.76 1.14
C PRO A 209 4.06 -14.21 0.47
N ARG A 210 3.70 -13.61 -0.66
CA ARG A 210 2.67 -14.12 -1.58
C ARG A 210 3.03 -15.54 -2.03
N LEU A 211 2.02 -16.36 -2.31
CA LEU A 211 2.17 -17.77 -2.71
C LEU A 211 3.12 -17.92 -3.90
N GLY A 212 4.29 -18.54 -3.65
CA GLY A 212 5.31 -18.79 -4.66
C GLY A 212 6.22 -17.60 -5.01
N ARG A 213 6.07 -16.43 -4.36
CA ARG A 213 6.84 -15.18 -4.61
C ARG A 213 8.35 -15.40 -4.82
N TYR A 214 8.96 -16.25 -3.97
CA TYR A 214 10.40 -16.51 -3.95
C TYR A 214 10.79 -17.90 -4.50
N ALA A 215 9.84 -18.68 -5.01
CA ALA A 215 10.07 -20.06 -5.46
C ALA A 215 10.96 -20.17 -6.73
N LYS A 216 11.37 -19.03 -7.31
CA LYS A 216 12.28 -18.93 -8.46
C LYS A 216 13.37 -17.86 -8.26
N GLY A 217 13.70 -17.53 -7.00
CA GLY A 217 14.59 -16.43 -6.65
C GLY A 217 13.83 -15.13 -6.39
N THR A 218 14.54 -14.00 -6.34
CA THR A 218 14.04 -12.70 -5.88
C THR A 218 13.38 -11.83 -6.96
N ASP A 219 13.45 -12.21 -8.24
CA ASP A 219 12.92 -11.39 -9.35
C ASP A 219 11.45 -11.02 -9.13
N PRO A 220 11.04 -9.75 -9.39
CA PRO A 220 9.70 -9.27 -9.06
C PRO A 220 8.61 -9.97 -9.88
N LEU A 221 7.41 -10.08 -9.29
CA LEU A 221 6.23 -10.56 -10.01
C LEU A 221 5.81 -9.55 -11.10
N PRO A 222 5.21 -10.00 -12.22
CA PRO A 222 4.77 -9.11 -13.28
C PRO A 222 3.59 -8.24 -12.81
N MET A 223 3.77 -6.93 -12.96
CA MET A 223 2.75 -5.90 -12.77
C MET A 223 1.52 -6.13 -13.66
N GLY A 224 0.32 -5.94 -13.12
CA GLY A 224 -0.94 -6.00 -13.88
C GLY A 224 -1.07 -4.84 -14.85
N ASN A 225 -0.79 -3.62 -14.40
CA ASN A 225 -0.91 -2.41 -15.21
C ASN A 225 0.21 -1.39 -14.95
N PRO A 226 1.38 -1.52 -15.61
CA PRO A 226 2.49 -0.57 -15.49
C PRO A 226 2.14 0.88 -15.85
N VAL A 227 1.14 1.10 -16.71
CA VAL A 227 0.70 2.45 -17.07
C VAL A 227 -0.02 3.10 -15.88
N ASN A 228 -0.88 2.36 -15.18
CA ASN A 228 -1.54 2.87 -13.97
C ASN A 228 -0.51 3.21 -12.88
N ALA A 229 0.53 2.37 -12.73
CA ALA A 229 1.60 2.63 -11.78
C ALA A 229 2.35 3.95 -12.03
N VAL A 230 2.70 4.22 -13.29
CA VAL A 230 3.33 5.47 -13.72
C VAL A 230 2.38 6.66 -13.56
N MET A 231 1.11 6.52 -13.92
CA MET A 231 0.11 7.58 -13.75
C MET A 231 -0.14 7.92 -12.27
N GLY A 232 -0.22 6.91 -11.39
CA GLY A 232 -0.28 7.12 -9.94
C GLY A 232 0.94 7.85 -9.41
N THR A 233 2.14 7.49 -9.90
CA THR A 233 3.39 8.20 -9.57
C THR A 233 3.34 9.69 -9.96
N PHE A 234 2.77 10.05 -11.12
CA PHE A 234 2.61 11.45 -11.50
C PHE A 234 1.62 12.21 -10.60
N VAL A 235 0.52 11.57 -10.18
CA VAL A 235 -0.44 12.17 -9.24
C VAL A 235 0.19 12.36 -7.85
N LEU A 236 0.99 11.39 -7.38
CA LEU A 236 1.76 11.53 -6.13
C LEU A 236 2.79 12.67 -6.22
N TRP A 237 3.49 12.81 -7.35
CA TRP A 237 4.49 13.87 -7.58
C TRP A 237 3.85 15.26 -7.63
N TRP A 238 2.68 15.39 -8.26
CA TRP A 238 1.85 16.61 -8.20
C TRP A 238 1.43 16.93 -6.76
N GLY A 239 0.87 15.95 -6.05
CA GLY A 239 0.47 16.09 -4.65
C GLY A 239 1.61 16.51 -3.73
N TRP A 240 2.82 15.98 -3.97
CA TRP A 240 4.01 16.27 -3.17
C TRP A 240 4.44 17.75 -3.16
N LEU A 241 4.10 18.51 -4.22
CA LEU A 241 4.34 19.94 -4.26
C LEU A 241 3.52 20.66 -3.18
N ALA A 242 2.23 20.34 -3.06
CA ALA A 242 1.37 20.85 -1.99
C ALA A 242 1.71 20.25 -0.62
N PHE A 243 2.10 18.98 -0.56
CA PHE A 243 2.55 18.32 0.66
C PHE A 243 3.73 19.08 1.31
N ASN A 244 4.77 19.37 0.53
CA ASN A 244 5.96 20.04 1.03
C ASN A 244 5.82 21.56 1.15
N SER A 245 5.09 22.24 0.25
CA SER A 245 4.94 23.71 0.29
C SER A 245 3.74 24.20 1.11
N GLY A 246 2.70 23.37 1.28
CA GLY A 246 1.62 23.60 2.26
C GLY A 246 2.14 23.54 3.71
N SER A 247 3.17 22.73 3.95
CA SER A 247 3.80 22.54 5.26
C SER A 247 4.65 23.72 5.77
N THR A 248 4.70 24.86 5.06
CA THR A 248 5.03 26.14 5.72
C THR A 248 3.93 26.65 6.64
N TYR A 249 2.76 26.00 6.61
CA TYR A 249 1.59 26.35 7.40
C TYR A 249 1.14 27.80 7.18
N GLY A 250 1.15 28.19 5.91
CA GLY A 250 0.74 29.50 5.43
C GLY A 250 1.66 30.11 4.36
N VAL A 251 1.31 31.33 3.98
CA VAL A 251 2.04 32.22 3.05
C VAL A 251 2.29 33.61 3.64
N SER A 252 1.61 33.99 4.73
CA SER A 252 1.73 35.27 5.42
C SER A 252 3.17 35.63 5.83
N GLY A 253 3.47 36.93 5.87
CA GLY A 253 4.78 37.45 6.28
C GLY A 253 5.96 36.88 5.47
N ALA A 254 6.75 36.01 6.10
CA ALA A 254 7.88 35.33 5.47
C ALA A 254 7.53 33.95 4.88
N LYS A 255 6.38 33.35 5.24
CA LYS A 255 6.06 31.94 4.94
C LYS A 255 6.06 31.67 3.44
N TRP A 256 5.57 32.57 2.59
CA TRP A 256 5.52 32.38 1.12
C TRP A 256 6.89 32.14 0.47
N GLN A 257 7.95 32.76 0.99
CA GLN A 257 9.32 32.58 0.46
C GLN A 257 9.79 31.15 0.69
N TYR A 258 9.48 30.61 1.87
CA TYR A 258 9.78 29.23 2.24
C TYR A 258 8.84 28.24 1.53
N ALA A 259 7.60 28.62 1.21
CA ALA A 259 6.67 27.78 0.45
C ALA A 259 7.14 27.61 -1.00
N ALA A 260 7.52 28.72 -1.65
CA ALA A 260 8.13 28.71 -2.97
C ALA A 260 9.45 27.92 -2.97
N ARG A 261 10.31 28.11 -1.95
CA ARG A 261 11.55 27.33 -1.78
C ARG A 261 11.26 25.83 -1.65
N ALA A 262 10.29 25.44 -0.83
CA ALA A 262 9.89 24.04 -0.63
C ALA A 262 9.47 23.38 -1.95
N ALA A 263 8.63 24.03 -2.76
CA ALA A 263 8.21 23.52 -4.07
C ALA A 263 9.40 23.28 -5.01
N VAL A 264 10.32 24.27 -5.12
CA VAL A 264 11.50 24.15 -6.00
C VAL A 264 12.48 23.09 -5.47
N MET A 265 12.72 23.01 -4.17
CA MET A 265 13.62 22.00 -3.59
C MET A 265 13.05 20.58 -3.72
N THR A 266 11.73 20.42 -3.62
CA THR A 266 11.03 19.15 -3.87
C THR A 266 11.27 18.67 -5.30
N MET A 267 11.16 19.57 -6.28
CA MET A 267 11.52 19.25 -7.67
C MET A 267 13.01 18.90 -7.82
N MET A 268 13.93 19.68 -7.23
CA MET A 268 15.37 19.38 -7.26
C MET A 268 15.70 17.99 -6.67
N GLY A 269 15.04 17.59 -5.57
CA GLY A 269 15.17 16.24 -5.02
C GLY A 269 14.65 15.15 -5.96
N SER A 270 13.46 15.35 -6.53
CA SER A 270 12.86 14.42 -7.49
C SER A 270 13.71 14.24 -8.76
N PHE A 271 14.42 15.28 -9.20
CA PHE A 271 15.40 15.19 -10.28
C PHE A 271 16.63 14.36 -9.87
N GLY A 272 17.09 14.50 -8.63
CA GLY A 272 18.17 13.66 -8.08
C GLY A 272 17.81 12.18 -8.09
N GLY A 273 16.63 11.83 -7.56
CA GLY A 273 16.10 10.47 -7.57
C GLY A 273 15.81 9.93 -8.97
N GLY A 274 15.28 10.76 -9.87
CA GLY A 274 15.05 10.41 -11.27
C GLY A 274 16.35 10.14 -12.03
N CYS A 275 17.38 10.98 -11.85
CA CYS A 275 18.70 10.76 -12.43
C CYS A 275 19.38 9.50 -11.87
N PHE A 276 19.27 9.24 -10.56
CA PHE A 276 19.72 7.97 -9.99
C PHE A 276 18.97 6.79 -10.61
N GLY A 277 17.63 6.82 -10.61
CA GLY A 277 16.77 5.72 -11.04
C GLY A 277 16.98 5.35 -12.50
N LEU A 278 17.10 6.35 -13.39
CA LEU A 278 17.42 6.15 -14.81
C LEU A 278 18.80 5.50 -15.00
N LEU A 279 19.84 6.00 -14.32
CA LEU A 279 21.18 5.41 -14.40
C LEU A 279 21.19 3.98 -13.85
N PHE A 280 20.58 3.78 -12.67
CA PHE A 280 20.51 2.51 -11.97
C PHE A 280 19.80 1.45 -12.80
N THR A 281 18.59 1.72 -13.33
CA THR A 281 17.90 0.73 -14.17
C THR A 281 18.68 0.40 -15.43
N LEU A 282 19.25 1.39 -16.13
CA LEU A 282 19.95 1.15 -17.39
C LEU A 282 21.23 0.34 -17.16
N VAL A 283 21.96 0.56 -16.07
CA VAL A 283 23.14 -0.24 -15.71
C VAL A 283 22.73 -1.65 -15.25
N LYS A 284 21.84 -1.75 -14.25
CA LYS A 284 21.36 -3.02 -13.67
C LYS A 284 20.75 -3.95 -14.71
N ASN A 285 19.86 -3.41 -15.55
CA ASN A 285 19.01 -4.18 -16.46
C ASN A 285 19.55 -4.19 -17.91
N LYS A 286 20.87 -3.96 -18.10
CA LYS A 286 21.60 -4.09 -19.38
C LYS A 286 20.99 -3.25 -20.52
N GLY A 287 20.85 -1.95 -20.28
CA GLY A 287 20.32 -0.97 -21.23
C GLY A 287 18.79 -0.86 -21.27
N LYS A 288 18.06 -1.49 -20.33
CA LYS A 288 16.60 -1.46 -20.27
C LYS A 288 16.08 -0.64 -19.09
N ALA A 289 15.00 0.11 -19.31
CA ALA A 289 14.27 0.78 -18.25
C ALA A 289 13.22 -0.18 -17.64
N VAL A 290 13.30 -0.38 -16.33
CA VAL A 290 12.31 -1.11 -15.51
C VAL A 290 11.52 -0.08 -14.73
N VAL A 291 10.18 -0.17 -14.84
CA VAL A 291 9.26 0.84 -14.32
C VAL A 291 9.43 1.06 -12.81
N MET A 292 9.45 -0.01 -12.01
CA MET A 292 9.57 0.11 -10.54
C MET A 292 10.94 0.61 -10.07
N ASP A 293 12.03 0.32 -10.79
CA ASP A 293 13.37 0.83 -10.44
C ASP A 293 13.40 2.37 -10.54
N LEU A 294 12.67 2.95 -11.50
CA LEU A 294 12.54 4.40 -11.64
C LEU A 294 11.52 5.00 -10.67
N ILE A 295 10.32 4.40 -10.56
CA ILE A 295 9.25 4.89 -9.66
C ILE A 295 9.77 4.97 -8.21
N ASN A 296 10.35 3.89 -7.69
CA ASN A 296 10.78 3.86 -6.29
C ASN A 296 11.98 4.78 -6.05
N SER A 297 12.81 5.04 -7.07
CA SER A 297 13.89 6.03 -6.98
C SER A 297 13.37 7.47 -6.92
N VAL A 298 12.33 7.81 -7.69
CA VAL A 298 11.68 9.13 -7.64
C VAL A 298 10.92 9.32 -6.33
N LEU A 299 10.05 8.37 -5.95
CA LEU A 299 9.26 8.48 -4.71
C LEU A 299 10.17 8.49 -3.46
N GLY A 300 11.19 7.64 -3.40
CA GLY A 300 12.17 7.65 -2.30
C GLY A 300 12.91 8.97 -2.17
N SER A 301 13.21 9.64 -3.30
CA SER A 301 13.83 10.98 -3.29
C SER A 301 12.90 12.09 -2.81
N LEU A 302 11.61 12.01 -3.12
CA LEU A 302 10.59 12.94 -2.60
C LEU A 302 10.43 12.79 -1.07
N VAL A 303 10.32 11.55 -0.58
CA VAL A 303 10.34 11.21 0.85
C VAL A 303 11.59 11.77 1.54
N SER A 304 12.75 11.69 0.89
CA SER A 304 14.04 12.13 1.45
C SER A 304 14.17 13.65 1.62
N ILE A 305 13.43 14.45 0.87
CA ILE A 305 13.43 15.93 1.00
C ILE A 305 12.37 16.44 1.98
N THR A 306 11.30 15.68 2.17
CA THR A 306 10.07 16.07 2.86
C THR A 306 10.31 16.77 4.21
N ALA A 307 11.10 16.19 5.12
CA ALA A 307 11.38 16.78 6.44
C ALA A 307 12.17 18.10 6.44
N GLY A 308 12.95 18.36 5.39
CA GLY A 308 13.79 19.56 5.27
C GLY A 308 13.46 20.39 4.04
N CYS A 309 12.23 20.34 3.56
CA CYS A 309 11.87 20.77 2.20
C CYS A 309 12.33 22.19 1.84
N PHE A 310 12.29 23.15 2.77
CA PHE A 310 12.81 24.52 2.55
C PHE A 310 14.14 24.84 3.26
N LEU A 311 14.80 23.84 3.87
CA LEU A 311 16.04 24.03 4.64
C LEU A 311 17.31 23.79 3.80
N TYR A 312 17.18 23.29 2.58
CA TYR A 312 18.31 22.90 1.72
C TYR A 312 18.53 23.88 0.55
N ARG A 313 19.75 23.91 0.00
CA ARG A 313 20.06 24.57 -1.28
C ARG A 313 19.76 23.64 -2.46
N ALA A 314 19.55 24.19 -3.66
CA ALA A 314 19.16 23.41 -4.84
C ALA A 314 20.06 22.19 -5.15
N TRP A 315 21.38 22.34 -4.99
CA TRP A 315 22.34 21.24 -5.20
C TRP A 315 22.36 20.23 -4.04
N GLU A 316 22.07 20.68 -2.81
CA GLU A 316 21.95 19.82 -1.62
C GLU A 316 20.71 18.94 -1.77
N SER A 317 19.58 19.51 -2.18
CA SER A 317 18.35 18.78 -2.49
C SER A 317 18.57 17.74 -3.60
N LEU A 318 19.27 18.10 -4.68
CA LEU A 318 19.63 17.17 -5.76
C LEU A 318 20.44 15.98 -5.24
N LEU A 319 21.44 16.23 -4.37
CA LEU A 319 22.29 15.19 -3.77
C LEU A 319 21.52 14.30 -2.78
N ILE A 320 20.75 14.89 -1.87
CA ILE A 320 19.91 14.18 -0.89
C ILE A 320 18.89 13.29 -1.61
N GLY A 321 18.27 13.79 -2.68
CA GLY A 321 17.34 13.05 -3.51
C GLY A 321 17.99 11.90 -4.29
N PHE A 322 19.19 12.11 -4.85
CA PHE A 322 19.96 11.06 -5.51
C PHE A 322 20.31 9.92 -4.54
N ILE A 323 20.75 10.26 -3.31
CA ILE A 323 21.00 9.27 -2.25
C ILE A 323 19.70 8.59 -1.81
N GLY A 324 18.59 9.34 -1.72
CA GLY A 324 17.25 8.80 -1.44
C GLY A 324 16.82 7.71 -2.45
N GLY A 325 16.99 7.97 -3.75
CA GLY A 325 16.70 6.98 -4.78
C GLY A 325 17.59 5.74 -4.69
N ALA A 326 18.87 5.91 -4.32
CA ALA A 326 19.79 4.81 -4.05
C ALA A 326 19.38 3.98 -2.83
N ILE A 327 18.89 4.62 -1.76
CA ILE A 327 18.39 3.96 -0.55
C ILE A 327 17.11 3.17 -0.86
N ALA A 328 16.15 3.72 -1.61
CA ALA A 328 14.94 3.00 -2.01
C ALA A 328 15.27 1.74 -2.83
N SER A 329 16.12 1.89 -3.85
CA SER A 329 16.54 0.78 -4.72
C SER A 329 17.36 -0.28 -3.99
N GLY A 330 18.30 0.13 -3.13
CA GLY A 330 19.14 -0.78 -2.34
C GLY A 330 18.34 -1.53 -1.26
N SER A 331 17.46 -0.84 -0.56
CA SER A 331 16.64 -1.42 0.52
C SER A 331 15.61 -2.40 -0.03
N SER A 332 15.01 -2.13 -1.19
CA SER A 332 14.10 -3.08 -1.87
C SER A 332 14.79 -4.42 -2.13
N VAL A 333 16.02 -4.39 -2.67
CA VAL A 333 16.83 -5.60 -2.94
C VAL A 333 17.25 -6.31 -1.64
N LEU A 334 17.48 -5.58 -0.55
CA LEU A 334 17.77 -6.16 0.77
C LEU A 334 16.54 -6.86 1.35
N PHE A 335 15.36 -6.26 1.25
CA PHE A 335 14.11 -6.80 1.78
C PHE A 335 13.68 -8.06 1.03
N ASP A 336 13.79 -8.09 -0.30
CA ASP A 336 13.58 -9.30 -1.10
C ASP A 336 14.56 -10.43 -0.73
N ARG A 337 15.82 -10.12 -0.41
CA ARG A 337 16.79 -11.13 0.07
C ARG A 337 16.44 -11.68 1.45
N MET A 338 15.87 -10.84 2.32
CA MET A 338 15.29 -11.28 3.60
C MET A 338 13.92 -11.98 3.45
N HIS A 339 13.44 -12.16 2.21
CA HIS A 339 12.14 -12.74 1.88
C HIS A 339 10.96 -11.95 2.48
N VAL A 340 11.11 -10.62 2.62
CA VAL A 340 10.03 -9.70 3.01
C VAL A 340 9.37 -9.17 1.74
N ASP A 341 8.23 -9.77 1.38
CA ASP A 341 7.49 -9.44 0.17
C ASP A 341 6.67 -8.16 0.35
N ASP A 342 7.22 -7.05 -0.11
CA ASP A 342 6.54 -5.78 -0.25
C ASP A 342 6.18 -5.55 -1.73
N PRO A 343 4.90 -5.72 -2.13
CA PRO A 343 4.49 -5.67 -3.54
C PRO A 343 4.75 -4.36 -4.28
N VAL A 344 4.94 -3.25 -3.57
CA VAL A 344 5.20 -1.92 -4.17
C VAL A 344 6.56 -1.35 -3.75
N GLY A 345 7.16 -1.86 -2.67
CA GLY A 345 8.38 -1.33 -2.05
C GLY A 345 8.11 -0.20 -1.05
N ALA A 346 6.92 -0.12 -0.46
CA ALA A 346 6.52 0.95 0.47
C ALA A 346 7.47 1.07 1.67
N SER A 347 7.92 -0.07 2.21
CA SER A 347 8.90 -0.17 3.28
C SER A 347 10.24 0.49 2.93
N ALA A 348 10.65 0.40 1.66
CA ALA A 348 11.91 0.96 1.17
C ALA A 348 11.76 2.44 0.79
N VAL A 349 10.68 2.78 0.08
CA VAL A 349 10.35 4.14 -0.38
C VAL A 349 10.03 5.06 0.80
N HIS A 350 9.23 4.61 1.77
CA HIS A 350 8.78 5.43 2.89
C HIS A 350 9.59 5.15 4.17
N GLY A 351 9.88 3.89 4.49
CA GLY A 351 10.62 3.54 5.72
C GLY A 351 12.09 3.93 5.64
N ALA A 352 12.85 3.28 4.76
CA ALA A 352 14.29 3.52 4.65
C ALA A 352 14.63 4.96 4.21
N CYS A 353 13.91 5.52 3.23
CA CYS A 353 14.12 6.91 2.81
C CYS A 353 13.52 7.93 3.79
N GLY A 354 12.51 7.57 4.59
CA GLY A 354 11.97 8.42 5.65
C GLY A 354 12.97 8.60 6.78
N LEU A 355 13.62 7.51 7.21
CA LEU A 355 14.73 7.55 8.16
C LEU A 355 15.89 8.42 7.65
N TRP A 356 16.27 8.26 6.38
CA TRP A 356 17.25 9.14 5.73
C TRP A 356 16.80 10.60 5.72
N GLY A 357 15.55 10.87 5.33
CA GLY A 357 14.93 12.19 5.29
C GLY A 357 14.95 12.93 6.63
N VAL A 358 14.66 12.23 7.73
CA VAL A 358 14.79 12.78 9.09
C VAL A 358 16.26 13.09 9.40
N ILE A 359 17.19 12.17 9.11
CA ILE A 359 18.62 12.32 9.43
C ILE A 359 19.28 13.47 8.65
N VAL A 360 18.97 13.66 7.35
CA VAL A 360 19.62 14.71 6.54
C VAL A 360 19.32 16.13 7.00
N VAL A 361 18.22 16.37 7.70
CA VAL A 361 17.94 17.68 8.33
C VAL A 361 19.07 18.03 9.31
N GLY A 362 19.52 17.06 10.11
CA GLY A 362 20.64 17.19 11.04
C GLY A 362 22.00 17.37 10.37
N LEU A 363 22.12 17.10 9.06
CA LEU A 363 23.34 17.28 8.29
C LEU A 363 23.36 18.61 7.51
N PHE A 364 22.26 18.93 6.81
CA PHE A 364 22.22 19.95 5.76
C PHE A 364 21.37 21.19 6.08
N ALA A 365 20.54 21.21 7.13
CA ALA A 365 19.59 22.31 7.33
C ALA A 365 20.26 23.69 7.48
N ASP A 366 19.85 24.66 6.65
CA ASP A 366 20.00 26.09 6.94
C ASP A 366 19.08 26.48 8.11
N ASN A 367 19.45 27.53 8.87
CA ASN A 367 18.58 28.19 9.84
C ASN A 367 17.67 29.22 9.11
N PRO A 368 16.34 29.03 9.03
CA PRO A 368 15.46 29.75 8.10
C PRO A 368 14.90 31.07 8.67
N ILE A 369 15.76 31.98 9.13
CA ILE A 369 15.35 33.28 9.71
C ILE A 369 14.36 34.03 8.79
N PRO A 370 13.24 34.59 9.30
CA PRO A 370 12.81 34.66 10.71
C PRO A 370 11.94 33.47 11.19
N MET A 371 11.79 32.39 10.41
CA MET A 371 11.03 31.21 10.84
C MET A 371 11.79 30.46 11.95
N GLU A 372 11.12 30.15 13.05
CA GLU A 372 11.73 29.42 14.18
C GLU A 372 11.83 27.90 13.97
N THR A 373 11.66 27.40 12.75
CA THR A 373 11.54 25.98 12.38
C THR A 373 12.66 25.07 12.91
N THR A 374 13.87 25.59 13.13
CA THR A 374 15.01 24.85 13.69
C THR A 374 15.37 25.26 15.13
N SER A 375 14.58 26.15 15.74
CA SER A 375 14.89 26.92 16.96
C SER A 375 16.30 27.55 16.92
N GLY A 376 16.63 28.18 15.79
CA GLY A 376 17.92 28.86 15.57
C GLY A 376 19.10 27.93 15.26
N ARG A 377 18.89 26.61 15.15
CA ARG A 377 19.94 25.63 14.85
C ARG A 377 20.17 25.47 13.34
N SER A 378 21.33 24.92 12.99
CA SER A 378 21.68 24.51 11.63
C SER A 378 22.14 23.05 11.62
N GLY A 379 22.22 22.43 10.45
CA GLY A 379 22.83 21.11 10.28
C GLY A 379 24.35 21.09 10.51
N LEU A 380 24.90 19.90 10.71
CA LEU A 380 26.33 19.66 10.97
C LEU A 380 27.24 20.30 9.90
N PHE A 381 26.91 20.14 8.61
CA PHE A 381 27.68 20.72 7.49
C PHE A 381 27.46 22.22 7.30
N LYS A 382 26.51 22.81 8.04
CA LYS A 382 26.24 24.26 8.11
C LYS A 382 26.80 24.87 9.41
N GLY A 383 27.62 24.13 10.16
CA GLY A 383 28.30 24.60 11.37
C GLY A 383 27.48 24.48 12.67
N GLY A 384 26.26 23.93 12.64
CA GLY A 384 25.39 23.82 13.82
C GLY A 384 25.79 22.73 14.84
N GLY A 385 26.90 22.03 14.60
CA GLY A 385 27.41 20.98 15.48
C GLY A 385 26.55 19.71 15.52
N TRP A 386 26.75 18.90 16.56
CA TRP A 386 26.18 17.55 16.66
C TRP A 386 24.75 17.49 17.25
N TYR A 387 24.27 18.58 17.87
CA TYR A 387 22.99 18.55 18.60
C TYR A 387 21.81 18.19 17.70
N LEU A 388 21.62 18.91 16.59
CA LEU A 388 20.48 18.67 15.70
C LEU A 388 20.55 17.25 15.10
N LEU A 389 21.72 16.78 14.68
CA LEU A 389 21.91 15.41 14.19
C LEU A 389 21.58 14.36 15.25
N GLY A 390 21.91 14.59 16.51
CA GLY A 390 21.54 13.71 17.63
C GLY A 390 20.03 13.64 17.84
N VAL A 391 19.34 14.79 17.84
CA VAL A 391 17.87 14.85 18.00
C VAL A 391 17.15 14.23 16.79
N GLN A 392 17.61 14.47 15.56
CA GLN A 392 17.05 13.81 14.38
C GLN A 392 17.27 12.28 14.41
N SER A 393 18.43 11.83 14.88
CA SER A 393 18.74 10.40 15.01
C SER A 393 17.87 9.72 16.08
N LEU A 394 17.61 10.40 17.21
CA LEU A 394 16.66 9.97 18.23
C LEU A 394 15.22 9.93 17.68
N THR A 395 14.81 10.98 16.96
CA THR A 395 13.49 11.08 16.30
C THR A 395 13.27 9.89 15.35
N GLY A 396 14.24 9.59 14.48
CA GLY A 396 14.19 8.43 13.59
C GLY A 396 14.08 7.10 14.35
N LEU A 397 14.87 6.92 15.42
CA LEU A 397 14.82 5.72 16.25
C LEU A 397 13.45 5.54 16.93
N CYS A 398 12.91 6.59 17.56
CA CYS A 398 11.61 6.55 18.25
C CYS A 398 10.46 6.22 17.28
N LEU A 399 10.40 6.91 16.13
CA LEU A 399 9.35 6.74 15.13
C LEU A 399 9.39 5.36 14.46
N MET A 400 10.58 4.89 14.08
CA MET A 400 10.76 3.56 13.50
C MET A 400 10.38 2.45 14.50
N THR A 401 10.81 2.58 15.76
CA THR A 401 10.49 1.60 16.81
C THR A 401 8.99 1.55 17.10
N TRP A 402 8.33 2.71 17.17
CA TRP A 402 6.88 2.79 17.35
C TRP A 402 6.12 2.18 16.17
N GLY A 403 6.42 2.59 14.94
CA GLY A 403 5.75 2.10 13.73
C GLY A 403 5.87 0.58 13.54
N LEU A 404 7.03 0.00 13.88
CA LEU A 404 7.21 -1.46 13.93
C LEU A 404 6.38 -2.11 15.04
N MET A 405 6.60 -1.70 16.30
CA MET A 405 6.07 -2.41 17.47
C MET A 405 4.55 -2.29 17.61
N VAL A 406 3.99 -1.10 17.38
CA VAL A 406 2.54 -0.87 17.53
C VAL A 406 1.76 -1.47 16.37
N THR A 407 2.29 -1.46 15.14
CA THR A 407 1.67 -2.18 14.02
C THR A 407 1.70 -3.69 14.24
N MET A 408 2.81 -4.24 14.75
CA MET A 408 2.87 -5.67 15.09
C MET A 408 1.87 -6.05 16.18
N ALA A 409 1.73 -5.23 17.22
CA ALA A 409 0.74 -5.45 18.26
C ALA A 409 -0.70 -5.33 17.72
N LEU A 410 -0.99 -4.32 16.89
CA LEU A 410 -2.31 -4.09 16.31
C LEU A 410 -2.74 -5.24 15.38
N LEU A 411 -1.89 -5.64 14.45
CA LEU A 411 -2.19 -6.77 13.56
C LEU A 411 -2.30 -8.10 14.33
N TRP A 412 -1.50 -8.29 15.39
CA TRP A 412 -1.62 -9.47 16.24
C TRP A 412 -2.95 -9.52 17.01
N ILE A 413 -3.48 -8.36 17.45
CA ILE A 413 -4.81 -8.24 18.07
C ILE A 413 -5.89 -8.57 17.02
N ILE A 414 -5.81 -7.97 15.83
CA ILE A 414 -6.79 -8.20 14.75
C ILE A 414 -6.84 -9.69 14.37
N ASP A 415 -5.68 -10.35 14.27
CA ASP A 415 -5.54 -11.78 13.99
C ASP A 415 -6.22 -12.70 15.04
N LYS A 416 -6.57 -12.20 16.24
CA LYS A 416 -7.40 -12.95 17.22
C LYS A 416 -8.90 -12.79 17.01
N ILE A 417 -9.31 -11.87 16.14
CA ILE A 417 -10.72 -11.58 15.80
C ILE A 417 -11.05 -12.10 14.39
N LEU A 418 -10.19 -11.80 13.42
CA LEU A 418 -10.28 -12.20 12.02
C LEU A 418 -8.86 -12.49 11.48
N PRO A 419 -8.61 -13.60 10.77
CA PRO A 419 -7.30 -13.88 10.20
C PRO A 419 -6.82 -12.74 9.29
N ILE A 420 -5.62 -12.20 9.53
CA ILE A 420 -5.11 -11.05 8.75
C ILE A 420 -4.75 -11.43 7.31
N ARG A 421 -4.50 -12.71 7.04
CA ARG A 421 -4.20 -13.26 5.70
C ARG A 421 -5.37 -14.10 5.18
N MET A 422 -5.67 -13.92 3.90
CA MET A 422 -6.57 -14.75 3.11
C MET A 422 -6.17 -16.22 3.14
N ASP A 423 -7.14 -17.12 2.90
CA ASP A 423 -6.84 -18.52 2.66
C ASP A 423 -6.10 -18.71 1.30
N PRO A 424 -5.34 -19.81 1.12
CA PRO A 424 -4.54 -20.00 -0.09
C PRO A 424 -5.34 -20.16 -1.39
N TYR A 425 -6.61 -20.55 -1.35
CA TYR A 425 -7.47 -20.62 -2.54
C TYR A 425 -7.97 -19.22 -2.91
N THR A 426 -8.36 -18.40 -1.93
CA THR A 426 -8.71 -16.99 -2.13
C THR A 426 -7.54 -16.19 -2.70
N GLU A 427 -6.36 -16.31 -2.12
CA GLU A 427 -5.14 -15.66 -2.62
C GLU A 427 -4.78 -16.13 -4.05
N LEU A 428 -5.01 -17.40 -4.39
CA LEU A 428 -4.79 -17.93 -5.73
C LEU A 428 -5.84 -17.40 -6.74
N MET A 429 -7.12 -17.39 -6.38
CA MET A 429 -8.22 -16.91 -7.24
C MET A 429 -8.20 -15.40 -7.47
N GLY A 430 -7.74 -14.64 -6.49
CA GLY A 430 -7.75 -13.17 -6.48
C GLY A 430 -8.90 -12.59 -5.67
N ALA A 431 -8.60 -11.49 -4.98
CA ALA A 431 -9.49 -10.81 -4.07
C ALA A 431 -10.66 -10.12 -4.79
N ASP A 432 -10.48 -9.70 -6.05
CA ASP A 432 -11.54 -9.05 -6.83
C ASP A 432 -12.76 -9.95 -7.02
N ILE A 433 -12.55 -11.24 -7.30
CA ILE A 433 -13.65 -12.20 -7.53
C ILE A 433 -14.21 -12.79 -6.23
N THR A 434 -13.38 -12.95 -5.20
CA THR A 434 -13.75 -13.61 -3.94
C THR A 434 -14.40 -12.67 -2.93
N GLU A 435 -13.83 -11.48 -2.75
CA GLU A 435 -14.34 -10.47 -1.81
C GLU A 435 -15.31 -9.51 -2.50
N HIS A 436 -14.93 -9.01 -3.69
CA HIS A 436 -15.66 -7.93 -4.39
C HIS A 436 -16.59 -8.41 -5.52
N ARG A 437 -16.59 -9.71 -5.83
CA ARG A 437 -17.40 -10.37 -6.89
C ARG A 437 -17.15 -9.86 -8.33
N ILE A 438 -16.08 -9.09 -8.55
CA ILE A 438 -15.67 -8.53 -9.83
C ILE A 438 -15.03 -9.63 -10.69
N ARG A 439 -15.36 -9.66 -11.99
CA ARG A 439 -14.87 -10.65 -12.95
C ARG A 439 -14.18 -9.99 -14.13
N HIS A 440 -12.86 -10.20 -14.23
CA HIS A 440 -12.05 -9.65 -15.31
C HIS A 440 -12.27 -10.37 -16.64
N GLY A 441 -12.86 -9.69 -17.62
CA GLY A 441 -13.27 -10.28 -18.91
C GLY A 441 -12.12 -10.84 -19.78
N GLN A 442 -10.88 -10.43 -19.52
CA GLN A 442 -9.66 -10.96 -20.17
C GLN A 442 -9.16 -12.25 -19.51
N ALA A 443 -9.62 -12.57 -18.29
CA ALA A 443 -9.31 -13.82 -17.60
C ALA A 443 -10.09 -14.98 -18.23
N LYS A 444 -9.64 -15.45 -19.40
CA LYS A 444 -9.75 -16.87 -19.77
C LYS A 444 -8.94 -17.69 -18.78
N GLN A 445 -9.45 -17.84 -17.54
CA GLN A 445 -8.96 -18.82 -16.58
C GLN A 445 -8.89 -20.15 -17.31
N LYS A 446 -7.66 -20.63 -17.57
CA LYS A 446 -7.45 -21.89 -18.27
C LYS A 446 -8.03 -22.98 -17.38
N LYS A 447 -9.18 -23.56 -17.74
CA LYS A 447 -9.78 -24.73 -17.05
C LYS A 447 -8.78 -25.88 -16.87
N GLY A 448 -7.73 -25.93 -17.69
CA GLY A 448 -6.58 -26.83 -17.52
C GLY A 448 -5.75 -26.64 -16.24
N ILE A 449 -5.65 -25.44 -15.65
CA ILE A 449 -4.87 -25.22 -14.41
C ILE A 449 -5.54 -25.92 -13.22
N PHE A 450 -6.86 -25.78 -13.07
CA PHE A 450 -7.61 -26.56 -12.07
C PHE A 450 -7.51 -28.07 -12.32
N LYS A 451 -7.57 -28.50 -13.59
CA LYS A 451 -7.41 -29.92 -13.95
C LYS A 451 -6.02 -30.52 -13.67
N ILE A 452 -4.97 -29.71 -13.49
CA ILE A 452 -3.64 -30.22 -13.10
C ILE A 452 -3.68 -30.76 -11.66
N PHE A 453 -4.36 -30.07 -10.75
CA PHE A 453 -4.45 -30.49 -9.35
C PHE A 453 -5.43 -31.65 -9.11
N THR A 454 -6.45 -31.82 -9.95
CA THR A 454 -7.41 -32.93 -9.81
C THR A 454 -6.95 -34.24 -10.47
N ASN A 455 -6.16 -34.20 -11.55
CA ASN A 455 -5.97 -35.37 -12.43
C ASN A 455 -4.51 -35.84 -12.64
N LYS A 456 -3.49 -35.26 -11.99
CA LYS A 456 -2.09 -35.71 -12.15
C LYS A 456 -1.26 -35.89 -10.87
N ALA A 457 -1.89 -35.95 -9.69
CA ALA A 457 -1.21 -36.16 -8.41
C ALA A 457 -1.54 -37.49 -7.69
N PHE A 458 -2.47 -38.31 -8.22
CA PHE A 458 -3.11 -39.40 -7.47
C PHE A 458 -3.26 -40.74 -8.24
N VAL A 459 -2.24 -41.13 -9.01
CA VAL A 459 -2.06 -42.47 -9.62
C VAL A 459 -0.54 -42.68 -9.78
N THR A 460 0.15 -43.72 -9.28
CA THR A 460 -0.14 -44.81 -8.32
C THR A 460 1.18 -45.29 -7.72
N ASP A 461 1.18 -45.79 -6.49
CA ASP A 461 2.13 -46.82 -6.04
C ASP A 461 1.35 -47.89 -5.26
N ASN A 462 1.32 -49.11 -5.78
CA ASN A 462 0.57 -50.24 -5.22
C ASN A 462 1.50 -51.14 -4.40
N SER A 463 1.99 -50.62 -3.28
CA SER A 463 2.77 -51.37 -2.30
C SER A 463 2.15 -51.25 -0.89
N GLN A 464 1.33 -52.24 -0.51
CA GLN A 464 0.83 -52.36 0.87
C GLN A 464 1.88 -53.01 1.79
N PRO A 465 2.23 -52.39 2.93
CA PRO A 465 2.64 -53.09 4.13
C PRO A 465 1.44 -53.37 5.06
N SER A 466 1.54 -54.41 5.87
CA SER A 466 0.45 -54.96 6.69
C SER A 466 -0.04 -54.04 7.82
N ALA A 467 -1.33 -54.10 8.11
CA ALA A 467 -1.94 -53.37 9.21
C ALA A 467 -1.64 -54.01 10.58
N SER A 468 -0.84 -53.33 11.40
CA SER A 468 -0.94 -53.40 12.87
C SER A 468 -0.24 -52.19 13.52
N THR A 469 -0.67 -51.82 14.73
CA THR A 469 -0.07 -50.78 15.58
C THR A 469 -0.13 -49.34 15.05
N PHE A 470 -1.01 -48.51 15.63
CA PHE A 470 -0.62 -47.44 16.56
C PHE A 470 -1.87 -46.77 17.18
N LYS A 471 -1.82 -46.50 18.49
CA LYS A 471 -2.82 -45.70 19.21
C LYS A 471 -2.20 -44.41 19.72
N ASN A 472 -3.02 -43.35 19.79
CA ASN A 472 -2.80 -42.05 20.44
C ASN A 472 -1.70 -41.14 19.83
N GLY A 473 -1.90 -39.82 19.92
CA GLY A 473 -0.75 -38.90 19.99
C GLY A 473 -0.63 -37.71 19.01
N GLY A 474 -1.68 -37.28 18.31
CA GLY A 474 -1.67 -36.01 17.57
C GLY A 474 -0.90 -35.97 16.25
N PHE A 475 -0.69 -34.75 15.72
CA PHE A 475 0.07 -34.38 14.50
C PHE A 475 -0.31 -35.01 13.13
N LEU A 476 -1.20 -36.01 13.07
CA LEU A 476 -1.44 -36.79 11.84
C LEU A 476 -2.60 -36.35 10.91
N ASN A 477 -3.31 -35.25 11.20
CA ASN A 477 -4.31 -34.66 10.27
C ASN A 477 -3.71 -33.97 9.02
N LYS A 478 -2.49 -34.35 8.60
CA LYS A 478 -1.78 -33.85 7.42
C LYS A 478 -1.32 -34.99 6.49
N ARG A 479 -2.17 -35.99 6.25
CA ARG A 479 -1.93 -37.03 5.23
C ARG A 479 -2.88 -36.85 4.02
N PRO A 480 -2.41 -37.01 2.76
CA PRO A 480 -3.23 -36.81 1.57
C PRO A 480 -4.41 -37.79 1.37
N SER A 481 -4.52 -38.84 2.21
CA SER A 481 -5.51 -39.92 2.08
C SER A 481 -6.61 -39.89 3.14
N ASN A 482 -6.78 -38.79 3.88
CA ASN A 482 -7.87 -38.63 4.84
C ASN A 482 -9.04 -37.85 4.21
N THR A 483 -10.25 -38.44 4.19
CA THR A 483 -11.51 -37.80 3.76
C THR A 483 -11.95 -36.66 4.68
N ASP A 484 -11.48 -36.65 5.93
CA ASP A 484 -11.76 -35.59 6.91
C ASP A 484 -10.79 -34.40 6.79
N ASN A 485 -9.93 -34.39 5.76
CA ASN A 485 -9.08 -33.26 5.43
C ASN A 485 -9.91 -32.16 4.75
N ALA A 486 -9.94 -30.97 5.35
CA ALA A 486 -10.64 -29.80 4.82
C ALA A 486 -10.30 -29.48 3.34
N LEU A 487 -9.06 -29.73 2.91
CA LEU A 487 -8.66 -29.56 1.50
C LEU A 487 -9.42 -30.50 0.55
N HIS A 488 -9.71 -31.72 0.99
CA HIS A 488 -10.41 -32.73 0.19
C HIS A 488 -11.90 -32.40 0.10
N GLN A 489 -12.52 -32.06 1.23
CA GLN A 489 -13.92 -31.60 1.30
C GLN A 489 -14.15 -30.33 0.48
N THR A 490 -13.16 -29.42 0.44
CA THR A 490 -13.18 -28.20 -0.39
C THR A 490 -13.05 -28.51 -1.88
N LEU A 491 -12.32 -29.56 -2.28
CA LEU A 491 -12.26 -30.01 -3.67
C LEU A 491 -13.56 -30.67 -4.12
N ASP A 492 -14.20 -31.47 -3.26
CA ASP A 492 -15.49 -32.08 -3.56
C ASP A 492 -16.64 -31.05 -3.59
N SER A 493 -16.61 -30.03 -2.73
CA SER A 493 -17.59 -28.93 -2.80
C SER A 493 -17.45 -28.12 -4.09
N MET A 494 -16.24 -27.91 -4.61
CA MET A 494 -16.03 -27.30 -5.94
C MET A 494 -16.67 -28.11 -7.06
N VAL A 495 -16.63 -29.44 -7.00
CA VAL A 495 -17.32 -30.30 -7.98
C VAL A 495 -18.84 -30.18 -7.86
N HIS A 496 -19.37 -30.01 -6.66
CA HIS A 496 -20.81 -29.77 -6.46
C HIS A 496 -21.27 -28.38 -6.93
N ASP A 497 -20.57 -27.31 -6.56
CA ASP A 497 -20.92 -25.93 -6.93
C ASP A 497 -20.82 -25.69 -8.44
N LEU A 498 -19.83 -26.29 -9.12
CA LEU A 498 -19.71 -26.21 -10.58
C LEU A 498 -20.85 -26.90 -11.34
N ASN A 499 -21.58 -27.81 -10.68
CA ASN A 499 -22.78 -28.46 -11.21
C ASN A 499 -24.09 -27.82 -10.66
N GLY A 500 -24.00 -26.83 -9.78
CA GLY A 500 -25.05 -26.42 -8.84
C GLY A 500 -26.01 -25.30 -9.28
N THR A 501 -26.32 -25.11 -10.57
CA THR A 501 -27.31 -24.09 -11.00
C THR A 501 -28.39 -24.62 -11.96
N ASN A 502 -29.66 -24.46 -11.55
CA ASN A 502 -30.82 -24.96 -12.26
C ASN A 502 -31.18 -24.12 -13.50
N PHE A 503 -31.00 -24.67 -14.71
CA PHE A 503 -31.49 -24.07 -15.95
C PHE A 503 -33.02 -24.29 -16.12
N LYS A 504 -33.83 -23.30 -15.72
CA LYS A 504 -35.29 -23.32 -16.00
C LYS A 504 -35.61 -22.89 -17.43
N LYS A 505 -35.89 -23.88 -18.29
CA LYS A 505 -36.68 -23.84 -19.54
C LYS A 505 -36.74 -22.49 -20.29
N GLY A 506 -35.72 -22.24 -21.12
CA GLY A 506 -35.86 -21.48 -22.37
C GLY A 506 -35.59 -22.41 -23.56
N ARG A 507 -36.41 -22.37 -24.62
CA ARG A 507 -36.21 -23.22 -25.81
C ARG A 507 -35.01 -22.72 -26.64
N LEU A 508 -33.90 -23.45 -26.57
CA LEU A 508 -32.86 -23.48 -27.61
C LEU A 508 -32.99 -24.80 -28.39
N ASN A 509 -32.80 -24.74 -29.71
CA ASN A 509 -33.02 -25.90 -30.59
C ASN A 509 -31.92 -26.96 -30.42
N ILE A 510 -32.21 -28.02 -29.66
CA ILE A 510 -31.41 -29.25 -29.62
C ILE A 510 -31.72 -30.05 -30.90
N ALA A 511 -31.13 -29.61 -32.01
CA ALA A 511 -31.31 -30.22 -33.34
C ALA A 511 -30.06 -30.13 -34.24
N ALA A 512 -28.92 -29.63 -33.73
CA ALA A 512 -27.77 -29.25 -34.56
C ALA A 512 -26.40 -29.78 -34.09
N ILE A 513 -26.31 -30.55 -32.99
CA ILE A 513 -25.04 -31.08 -32.46
C ILE A 513 -25.21 -32.53 -31.93
N GLN A 514 -25.72 -33.46 -32.75
CA GLN A 514 -25.66 -34.90 -32.42
C GLN A 514 -25.81 -35.88 -33.60
N VAL A 515 -25.08 -35.67 -34.72
CA VAL A 515 -25.05 -36.64 -35.85
C VAL A 515 -23.63 -36.85 -36.42
N VAL A 516 -22.62 -37.04 -35.57
CA VAL A 516 -21.32 -37.63 -35.93
C VAL A 516 -20.81 -38.47 -34.76
N ALA A 517 -20.90 -39.81 -34.82
CA ALA A 517 -20.23 -40.71 -33.86
C ALA A 517 -20.18 -42.21 -34.28
N GLU A 518 -21.16 -42.75 -35.02
CA GLU A 518 -21.19 -44.22 -35.27
C GLU A 518 -20.00 -44.72 -36.10
N GLY A 519 -19.51 -43.95 -37.08
CA GLY A 519 -18.41 -44.34 -37.97
C GLY A 519 -17.00 -44.34 -37.34
N PHE A 520 -16.85 -43.88 -36.09
CA PHE A 520 -15.54 -43.78 -35.41
C PHE A 520 -15.41 -44.71 -34.19
N LYS A 521 -16.49 -45.41 -33.84
CA LYS A 521 -16.56 -46.29 -32.67
C LYS A 521 -15.55 -47.43 -32.78
N GLY A 522 -14.80 -47.71 -31.72
CA GLY A 522 -13.79 -48.76 -31.71
C GLY A 522 -12.52 -48.48 -32.54
N ARG A 523 -12.29 -47.24 -33.00
CA ARG A 523 -10.97 -46.79 -33.50
C ARG A 523 -10.17 -46.15 -32.35
N ARG A 524 -8.83 -46.16 -32.45
CA ARG A 524 -7.94 -45.45 -31.53
C ARG A 524 -7.64 -44.07 -32.12
N TYR A 525 -7.53 -43.05 -31.27
CA TYR A 525 -7.26 -41.66 -31.71
C TYR A 525 -6.04 -41.50 -32.62
N LYS A 526 -5.00 -42.34 -32.44
CA LYS A 526 -3.78 -42.33 -33.27
C LYS A 526 -3.97 -42.89 -34.69
N ASP A 527 -5.09 -43.60 -34.94
CA ASP A 527 -5.46 -44.17 -36.24
C ASP A 527 -6.52 -43.30 -36.96
N LEU A 528 -6.65 -42.03 -36.56
CA LEU A 528 -7.50 -41.01 -37.19
C LEU A 528 -6.65 -40.00 -37.96
N SER A 529 -7.12 -39.60 -39.14
CA SER A 529 -6.51 -38.54 -39.95
C SER A 529 -6.78 -37.14 -39.37
N PRO A 530 -6.01 -36.10 -39.77
CA PRO A 530 -6.25 -34.73 -39.35
C PRO A 530 -7.62 -34.15 -39.78
N ALA A 531 -8.29 -34.76 -40.77
CA ALA A 531 -9.64 -34.39 -41.16
C ALA A 531 -10.67 -34.93 -40.15
N GLU A 532 -10.60 -36.22 -39.82
CA GLU A 532 -11.48 -36.89 -38.86
C GLU A 532 -11.32 -36.29 -37.44
N LEU A 533 -10.08 -35.98 -37.02
CA LEU A 533 -9.83 -35.30 -35.74
C LEU A 533 -10.37 -33.86 -35.70
N LYS A 534 -10.47 -33.18 -36.85
CA LYS A 534 -11.09 -31.86 -36.97
C LYS A 534 -12.62 -31.95 -36.97
N GLU A 535 -13.17 -33.01 -37.55
CA GLU A 535 -14.61 -33.33 -37.53
C GLU A 535 -15.11 -33.67 -36.12
N LEU A 536 -14.28 -34.35 -35.32
CA LEU A 536 -14.48 -34.55 -33.87
C LEU A 536 -14.25 -33.28 -33.02
N GLY A 537 -13.80 -32.16 -33.61
CA GLY A 537 -13.59 -30.88 -32.92
C GLY A 537 -12.33 -30.81 -32.04
N GLU A 538 -11.45 -31.81 -32.08
CA GLU A 538 -10.28 -31.95 -31.19
C GLU A 538 -9.10 -31.04 -31.61
N VAL A 539 -9.04 -30.59 -32.88
CA VAL A 539 -7.92 -29.83 -33.43
C VAL A 539 -8.18 -28.32 -33.39
N ASN A 540 -7.43 -27.60 -32.54
CA ASN A 540 -7.42 -26.13 -32.50
C ASN A 540 -6.09 -25.59 -33.05
N ALA A 541 -6.12 -24.46 -33.75
CA ALA A 541 -5.03 -23.84 -34.53
C ALA A 541 -3.77 -23.40 -33.74
N SER A 542 -3.65 -23.81 -32.47
CA SER A 542 -2.41 -23.69 -31.68
C SER A 542 -1.51 -24.93 -31.79
N GLN A 543 -2.06 -26.12 -32.09
CA GLN A 543 -1.27 -27.35 -32.28
C GLN A 543 -0.50 -27.34 -33.61
N ASP A 544 -1.07 -26.76 -34.68
CA ASP A 544 -0.43 -26.74 -36.00
C ASP A 544 0.86 -25.90 -36.03
N LYS A 545 0.99 -24.92 -35.11
CA LYS A 545 2.23 -24.14 -34.92
C LYS A 545 3.38 -24.92 -34.27
N PHE A 546 3.16 -26.12 -33.73
CA PHE A 546 4.25 -26.96 -33.20
C PHE A 546 4.98 -27.78 -34.29
N ARG A 547 4.38 -27.94 -35.48
CA ARG A 547 4.93 -28.79 -36.56
C ARG A 547 6.22 -28.27 -37.22
N TYR A 548 6.64 -27.05 -36.95
CA TYR A 548 7.80 -26.40 -37.61
C TYR A 548 9.09 -26.37 -36.77
N ARG A 549 9.20 -27.18 -35.70
CA ARG A 549 10.39 -27.19 -34.81
C ARG A 549 10.85 -28.55 -34.26
N PHE A 550 10.30 -29.67 -34.73
CA PHE A 550 10.72 -31.00 -34.32
C PHE A 550 10.86 -31.90 -35.55
N HIS A 551 11.92 -32.70 -35.61
CA HIS A 551 12.14 -33.70 -36.63
C HIS A 551 11.43 -35.01 -36.28
N GLU A 552 11.28 -35.90 -37.26
CA GLU A 552 10.54 -37.17 -37.11
C GLU A 552 11.15 -38.10 -36.03
N GLU A 553 12.45 -37.94 -35.74
CA GLU A 553 13.16 -38.67 -34.70
C GLU A 553 12.83 -38.17 -33.29
N ASP A 554 12.56 -36.88 -33.09
CA ASP A 554 12.12 -36.34 -31.80
C ASP A 554 10.79 -36.97 -31.38
N TYR A 555 9.86 -37.09 -32.34
CA TYR A 555 8.55 -37.70 -32.14
C TYR A 555 8.61 -39.20 -31.81
N LYS A 556 9.54 -39.94 -32.42
CA LYS A 556 9.77 -41.36 -32.11
C LYS A 556 10.34 -41.54 -30.70
N ASN A 557 11.34 -40.73 -30.33
CA ASN A 557 11.92 -40.74 -28.99
C ASN A 557 10.92 -40.42 -27.86
N ASP A 558 9.93 -39.54 -28.12
CA ASP A 558 8.90 -39.21 -27.12
C ASP A 558 7.80 -40.29 -27.05
N ILE A 559 7.48 -40.94 -28.18
CA ILE A 559 6.56 -42.10 -28.21
C ILE A 559 7.14 -43.29 -27.45
N ASP A 560 8.39 -43.69 -27.70
CA ASP A 560 8.99 -44.87 -27.07
C ASP A 560 9.14 -44.69 -25.54
N ARG A 561 9.27 -43.46 -25.05
CA ARG A 561 9.21 -43.12 -23.62
C ARG A 561 7.81 -43.20 -23.00
N SER A 562 6.76 -43.15 -23.82
CA SER A 562 5.36 -43.23 -23.38
C SER A 562 4.75 -44.63 -23.45
N ALA A 563 5.44 -45.59 -24.09
CA ALA A 563 4.89 -46.88 -24.51
C ALA A 563 4.50 -47.86 -23.37
N ALA A 564 4.69 -47.49 -22.11
CA ALA A 564 4.41 -48.34 -20.96
C ALA A 564 2.92 -48.37 -20.54
N ASP A 565 2.15 -47.29 -20.73
CA ASP A 565 0.83 -47.16 -20.09
C ASP A 565 -0.25 -46.41 -20.89
N ASN A 566 -1.45 -47.01 -20.94
CA ASN A 566 -2.75 -46.42 -21.28
C ASN A 566 -2.96 -45.77 -22.67
N ILE A 567 -3.36 -46.60 -23.66
CA ILE A 567 -4.00 -46.14 -24.91
C ILE A 567 -5.53 -46.19 -24.77
N ARG A 568 -6.24 -45.10 -25.10
CA ARG A 568 -7.70 -45.03 -25.11
C ARG A 568 -8.32 -45.39 -26.46
N TRP A 569 -9.54 -45.94 -26.41
CA TRP A 569 -10.45 -46.16 -27.53
C TRP A 569 -11.53 -45.05 -27.59
N LEU A 570 -12.30 -45.03 -28.68
CA LEU A 570 -13.54 -44.26 -28.83
C LEU A 570 -14.75 -45.16 -28.56
N ASP A 571 -15.46 -44.86 -27.47
CA ASP A 571 -16.69 -45.54 -26.99
C ASP A 571 -18.00 -44.87 -27.46
#